data_AF-A0A453RKM3-F1
#
_entry.id   AF-A0A453RKM3-F1
#
_cell.length_a   1.000
_cell.length_b   1.000
_cell.length_c   1.000
_cell.angle_alpha   90.00
_cell.angle_beta   90.00
_cell.angle_gamma   90.00
#
_symmetry.space_group_name_H-M   'P 1'
#
loop_
_entity.id
_entity.type
_entity.pdbx_description
1 polymer ?
#
loop_
_entity_poly.entity_id
_entity_poly.type
_entity_poly.pdbx_seq_one_letter_code
_entity_poly.pdbx_strand_id
1 'polypeptide(L)'
;MILRNYNYGIMGKGIKQDLLNHPELLEQNATLAFEAAIWRWMTPMKRKQPSAHDAFVGNWKPTKKDTLSKRYPGFGATMNILYGDAICGKGSIDNMNGIISHYQHYLDLMGVGAQHSGDNLDCADQVPFNPSSKSPDS
;
A
#
# COMPACT_ATOMS: atom_id res chain seq x y z
N MET A 1 6.91 2.77 8.00
CA MET A 1 6.45 1.51 7.35
C MET A 1 6.31 0.46 8.44
N ILE A 2 5.13 -0.12 8.70
CA ILE A 2 5.02 -1.18 9.72
C ILE A 2 5.48 -2.49 9.08
N LEU A 3 6.79 -2.73 9.10
CA LEU A 3 7.38 -4.00 8.71
C LEU A 3 7.30 -4.94 9.91
N ARG A 4 6.32 -5.86 9.91
CA ARG A 4 6.36 -7.00 10.84
C ARG A 4 7.45 -7.98 10.38
N ASN A 5 8.02 -8.79 11.27
CA ASN A 5 9.08 -9.78 10.95
C ASN A 5 8.75 -10.65 9.72
N TYR A 6 7.47 -11.00 9.51
CA TYR A 6 7.03 -11.71 8.32
C TYR A 6 7.33 -10.96 7.00
N ASN A 7 7.16 -9.63 6.98
CA ASN A 7 7.40 -8.81 5.80
C ASN A 7 8.90 -8.77 5.46
N TYR A 8 9.77 -8.67 6.48
CA TYR A 8 11.22 -8.72 6.29
C TYR A 8 11.68 -10.05 5.67
N GLY A 9 11.13 -11.19 6.12
CA GLY A 9 11.48 -12.49 5.55
C GLY A 9 11.09 -12.66 4.07
N ILE A 10 9.90 -12.20 3.66
CA ILE A 10 9.49 -12.30 2.25
C ILE A 10 10.23 -11.30 1.39
N MET A 11 10.35 -10.06 1.87
CA MET A 11 11.06 -9.00 1.17
C MET A 11 12.54 -9.36 0.98
N GLY A 12 13.19 -9.83 2.05
CA GLY A 12 14.57 -10.29 2.03
C GLY A 12 14.78 -11.42 1.02
N LYS A 13 13.90 -12.42 0.99
CA LYS A 13 13.94 -13.46 -0.07
C LYS A 13 13.77 -12.88 -1.47
N GLY A 14 12.91 -11.88 -1.63
CA GLY A 14 12.65 -11.20 -2.90
C GLY A 14 13.85 -10.45 -3.46
N ILE A 15 14.60 -9.77 -2.59
CA ILE A 15 15.78 -8.97 -2.95
C ILE A 15 17.12 -9.66 -2.64
N LYS A 16 17.07 -10.95 -2.27
CA LYS A 16 18.22 -11.81 -1.92
C LYS A 16 19.09 -11.24 -0.79
N GLN A 17 18.46 -10.69 0.25
CA GLN A 17 19.11 -10.20 1.47
C GLN A 17 18.48 -10.82 2.72
N ASP A 18 19.26 -11.04 3.77
CA ASP A 18 18.74 -11.57 5.03
C ASP A 18 18.17 -10.48 5.93
N LEU A 19 17.10 -9.84 5.47
CA LEU A 19 16.43 -8.78 6.24
C LEU A 19 15.69 -9.32 7.48
N LEU A 20 15.49 -10.63 7.58
CA LEU A 20 14.81 -11.22 8.73
C LEU A 20 15.69 -11.16 9.98
N ASN A 21 16.99 -11.44 9.83
CA ASN A 21 17.95 -11.37 10.91
C ASN A 21 18.68 -10.03 10.96
N HIS A 22 18.74 -9.30 9.84
CA HIS A 22 19.45 -8.02 9.69
C HIS A 22 18.56 -6.89 9.15
N PRO A 23 17.48 -6.49 9.84
CA PRO A 23 16.61 -5.40 9.39
C PRO A 23 17.32 -4.04 9.32
N GLU A 24 18.37 -3.83 10.11
CA GLU A 24 19.19 -2.62 10.15
C GLU A 24 19.84 -2.26 8.81
N LEU A 25 19.98 -3.24 7.90
CA LEU A 25 20.51 -3.01 6.56
C LEU A 25 19.67 -2.01 5.75
N LEU A 26 18.36 -1.93 6.01
CA LEU A 26 17.50 -0.95 5.35
C LEU A 26 17.78 0.49 5.81
N GLU A 27 18.24 0.67 7.04
CA GLU A 27 18.57 2.00 7.58
C GLU A 27 19.99 2.44 7.20
N GLN A 28 20.89 1.47 7.03
CA GLN A 28 22.30 1.73 6.74
C GLN A 28 22.60 1.86 5.24
N ASN A 29 21.78 1.29 4.36
CA ASN A 29 22.00 1.29 2.92
C ASN A 29 20.78 1.83 2.17
N ALA A 30 20.89 3.07 1.70
CA ALA A 30 19.81 3.74 0.97
C ALA A 30 19.38 2.99 -0.29
N THR A 31 20.33 2.45 -1.07
CA THR A 31 20.03 1.66 -2.28
C THR A 31 19.17 0.45 -1.92
N LEU A 32 19.54 -0.27 -0.86
CA LEU A 32 18.79 -1.42 -0.39
C LEU A 32 17.39 -1.04 0.12
N ALA A 33 17.28 0.09 0.83
CA ALA A 33 16.00 0.62 1.28
C ALA A 33 15.06 0.92 0.10
N PHE A 34 15.57 1.53 -0.97
CA PHE A 34 14.80 1.79 -2.19
C PHE A 34 14.45 0.51 -2.94
N GLU A 35 15.37 -0.45 -3.03
CA GLU A 35 15.10 -1.77 -3.64
C GLU A 35 13.97 -2.50 -2.90
N ALA A 36 14.01 -2.51 -1.57
CA ALA A 36 12.96 -3.03 -0.70
C ALA A 36 11.60 -2.33 -0.92
N ALA A 37 11.60 -1.00 -1.02
CA ALA A 37 10.40 -0.21 -1.26
C ALA A 37 9.78 -0.49 -2.65
N ILE A 38 10.62 -0.54 -3.70
CA ILE A 38 10.18 -0.89 -5.07
C ILE A 38 9.69 -2.33 -5.12
N TRP A 39 10.38 -3.26 -4.48
CA TRP A 39 9.92 -4.65 -4.39
C TRP A 39 8.54 -4.72 -3.75
N ARG A 40 8.30 -3.98 -2.66
CA ARG A 40 6.99 -3.92 -2.01
C ARG A 40 5.91 -3.29 -2.88
N TRP A 41 6.28 -2.30 -3.69
CA TRP A 41 5.40 -1.63 -4.64
C TRP A 41 4.97 -2.56 -5.79
N MET A 42 5.91 -3.36 -6.31
CA MET A 42 5.73 -4.23 -7.47
C MET A 42 5.19 -5.62 -7.13
N THR A 43 5.32 -6.08 -5.88
CA THR A 43 5.04 -7.48 -5.52
C THR A 43 3.70 -7.65 -4.78
N PRO A 44 2.76 -8.47 -5.31
CA PRO A 44 1.56 -8.84 -4.58
C PRO A 44 1.87 -9.69 -3.35
N MET A 45 1.30 -9.34 -2.19
CA MET A 45 1.49 -10.11 -0.95
C MET A 45 0.70 -11.43 -0.92
N LYS A 46 -0.35 -11.56 -1.74
CA LYS A 46 -1.17 -12.77 -1.88
C LYS A 46 -1.50 -13.02 -3.34
N ARG A 47 -1.59 -14.30 -3.75
CA ARG A 47 -1.83 -14.71 -5.16
C ARG A 47 -3.05 -14.06 -5.83
N LYS A 48 -4.10 -13.73 -5.07
CA LYS A 48 -5.34 -13.13 -5.57
C LYS A 48 -5.45 -11.62 -5.32
N GLN A 49 -4.40 -10.98 -4.83
CA GLN A 49 -4.34 -9.52 -4.65
C GLN A 49 -3.50 -8.91 -5.76
N PRO A 50 -3.79 -7.67 -6.18
CA PRO A 50 -2.90 -6.93 -7.07
C PRO A 50 -1.65 -6.43 -6.32
N SER A 51 -0.63 -6.03 -7.08
CA SER A 51 0.44 -5.19 -6.55
C SER A 51 -0.06 -3.75 -6.32
N ALA A 52 0.68 -2.97 -5.53
CA ALA A 52 0.35 -1.55 -5.34
C ALA A 52 0.47 -0.80 -6.68
N HIS A 53 1.49 -1.14 -7.48
CA HIS A 53 1.67 -0.66 -8.84
C HIS A 53 0.45 -0.96 -9.72
N ASP A 54 0.00 -2.20 -9.82
CA ASP A 54 -1.10 -2.58 -10.73
C ASP A 54 -2.42 -1.91 -10.37
N ALA A 55 -2.67 -1.68 -9.07
CA ALA A 55 -3.82 -0.94 -8.61
C ALA A 55 -3.71 0.56 -8.95
N PHE A 56 -2.49 1.13 -8.86
CA PHE A 56 -2.22 2.53 -9.14
C PHE A 56 -2.35 2.87 -10.63
N VAL A 57 -1.75 2.06 -11.51
CA VAL A 57 -1.77 2.30 -12.97
C VAL A 57 -3.01 1.77 -13.67
N GLY A 58 -3.95 1.14 -12.94
CA GLY A 58 -5.22 0.65 -13.50
C GLY A 58 -5.16 -0.68 -14.25
N ASN A 59 -4.05 -1.43 -14.15
CA ASN A 59 -3.94 -2.77 -14.76
C ASN A 59 -4.79 -3.83 -14.05
N TRP A 60 -5.02 -3.63 -12.75
CA TRP A 60 -5.83 -4.54 -11.96
C TRP A 60 -7.32 -4.39 -12.27
N LYS A 61 -7.98 -5.52 -12.58
CA LYS A 61 -9.43 -5.61 -12.73
C LYS A 61 -10.07 -6.09 -11.42
N PRO A 62 -10.88 -5.26 -10.73
CA PRO A 62 -11.53 -5.65 -9.49
C PRO A 62 -12.48 -6.85 -9.69
N THR A 63 -12.47 -7.76 -8.73
CA THR A 63 -13.46 -8.85 -8.69
C THR A 63 -14.78 -8.36 -8.10
N LYS A 64 -15.84 -9.18 -8.19
CA LYS A 64 -17.11 -8.89 -7.49
C LYS A 64 -16.92 -8.67 -5.98
N LYS A 65 -15.97 -9.37 -5.35
CA LYS A 65 -15.68 -9.18 -3.93
C LYS A 65 -15.04 -7.81 -3.67
N ASP A 66 -14.23 -7.33 -4.60
CA ASP A 66 -13.57 -6.03 -4.48
C ASP A 66 -14.57 -4.89 -4.64
N THR A 67 -15.45 -4.95 -5.65
CA THR A 67 -16.49 -3.94 -5.83
C THR A 67 -17.47 -3.91 -4.66
N LEU A 68 -17.88 -5.07 -4.12
CA LEU A 68 -18.68 -5.13 -2.89
C LEU A 68 -17.95 -4.58 -1.66
N SER A 69 -16.62 -4.62 -1.68
CA SER A 69 -15.75 -4.03 -0.64
C SER A 69 -15.40 -2.56 -0.91
N LYS A 70 -16.05 -1.93 -1.90
CA LYS A 70 -15.77 -0.57 -2.40
C LYS A 70 -14.33 -0.36 -2.88
N ARG A 71 -13.62 -1.43 -3.27
CA ARG A 71 -12.25 -1.36 -3.78
C ARG A 71 -12.27 -1.23 -5.30
N TYR A 72 -11.80 -0.08 -5.79
CA TYR A 72 -11.70 0.26 -7.21
C TYR A 72 -10.26 0.66 -7.55
N PRO A 73 -9.82 0.58 -8.82
CA PRO A 73 -8.49 1.02 -9.22
C PRO A 73 -8.29 2.51 -8.90
N GLY A 74 -7.08 2.86 -8.45
CA GLY A 74 -6.75 4.21 -7.98
C GLY A 74 -5.95 4.20 -6.68
N PHE A 75 -5.60 5.41 -6.23
CA PHE A 75 -4.70 5.62 -5.09
C PHE A 75 -5.24 5.07 -3.77
N GLY A 76 -6.57 5.08 -3.59
CA GLY A 76 -7.22 4.48 -2.44
C GLY A 76 -6.95 2.98 -2.31
N ALA A 77 -7.05 2.22 -3.41
CA ALA A 77 -6.72 0.80 -3.41
C ALA A 77 -5.21 0.57 -3.21
N THR A 78 -4.35 1.43 -3.78
CA THR A 78 -2.91 1.42 -3.53
C THR A 78 -2.60 1.56 -2.04
N MET A 79 -3.21 2.55 -1.36
CA MET A 79 -3.08 2.75 0.08
C MET A 79 -3.60 1.55 0.87
N ASN A 80 -4.73 0.98 0.47
CA ASN A 80 -5.29 -0.21 1.11
C ASN A 80 -4.36 -1.43 1.00
N ILE A 81 -3.69 -1.61 -0.14
CA ILE A 81 -2.70 -2.69 -0.32
C ILE A 81 -1.48 -2.47 0.59
N LEU A 82 -1.02 -1.23 0.72
CA LEU A 82 0.22 -0.90 1.45
C LEU A 82 0.04 -0.83 2.97
N TYR A 83 -1.03 -0.22 3.43
CA TYR A 83 -1.27 0.14 4.83
C TYR A 83 -2.48 -0.59 5.43
N GLY A 84 -3.39 -1.08 4.59
CA GLY A 84 -4.52 -1.90 5.02
C GLY A 84 -5.39 -1.21 6.07
N ASP A 85 -5.73 -1.96 7.11
CA ASP A 85 -6.58 -1.51 8.21
C ASP A 85 -5.89 -0.54 9.17
N ALA A 86 -4.63 -0.16 8.94
CA ALA A 86 -4.02 0.96 9.66
C ALA A 86 -4.67 2.30 9.27
N ILE A 87 -5.11 2.44 8.02
CA ILE A 87 -5.67 3.71 7.51
C ILE A 87 -6.98 3.58 6.73
N CYS A 88 -7.35 2.39 6.27
CA CYS A 88 -8.55 2.19 5.44
C CYS A 88 -9.72 1.60 6.23
N GLY A 89 -10.95 1.89 5.79
CA GLY A 89 -12.19 1.40 6.44
C GLY A 89 -12.50 2.06 7.78
N LYS A 90 -11.98 3.27 8.01
CA LYS A 90 -12.08 4.03 9.27
C LYS A 90 -12.72 5.42 9.09
N GLY A 91 -13.28 5.71 7.91
CA GLY A 91 -13.68 7.06 7.54
C GLY A 91 -12.48 7.93 7.18
N SER A 92 -12.70 9.25 7.09
CA SER A 92 -11.63 10.21 6.82
C SER A 92 -10.82 10.43 8.10
N ILE A 93 -9.54 10.05 8.05
CA ILE A 93 -8.59 10.20 9.16
C ILE A 93 -7.34 10.96 8.69
N ASP A 94 -6.69 11.65 9.62
CA ASP A 94 -5.53 12.51 9.30
C ASP A 94 -4.37 11.75 8.65
N ASN A 95 -4.11 10.50 9.08
CA ASN A 95 -3.05 9.68 8.50
C ASN A 95 -3.28 9.40 7.00
N MET A 96 -4.53 9.13 6.60
CA MET A 96 -4.88 8.90 5.21
C MET A 96 -4.83 10.21 4.42
N ASN A 97 -5.42 11.27 4.97
CA ASN A 97 -5.43 12.59 4.34
C ASN A 97 -4.01 13.12 4.14
N GLY A 98 -3.11 12.89 5.10
CA GLY A 98 -1.69 13.23 4.98
C GLY A 98 -1.03 12.54 3.79
N ILE A 99 -1.27 11.25 3.56
CA ILE A 99 -0.73 10.51 2.41
C ILE A 99 -1.28 11.06 1.09
N ILE A 100 -2.58 11.36 1.04
CA ILE A 100 -3.24 11.97 -0.12
C ILE A 100 -2.63 13.34 -0.44
N SER A 101 -2.45 14.19 0.57
CA SER A 101 -1.86 15.52 0.39
C SER A 101 -0.43 15.47 -0.15
N HIS A 102 0.38 14.51 0.29
CA HIS A 102 1.73 14.32 -0.27
C HIS A 102 1.68 13.90 -1.73
N TYR A 103 0.77 12.98 -2.09
CA TYR A 103 0.61 12.57 -3.48
C TYR A 103 0.20 13.75 -4.38
N GLN A 104 -0.79 14.52 -3.96
CA GLN A 104 -1.23 15.73 -4.66
C GLN A 104 -0.10 16.76 -4.80
N HIS A 105 0.65 17.01 -3.72
CA HIS A 105 1.79 17.91 -3.74
C HIS A 105 2.87 17.46 -4.74
N TYR A 106 3.19 16.16 -4.81
CA TYR A 106 4.15 15.66 -5.79
C TYR A 106 3.65 15.82 -7.23
N LEU A 107 2.35 15.67 -7.49
CA LEU A 107 1.80 15.94 -8.82
C LEU A 107 1.97 17.41 -9.21
N ASP A 108 1.76 18.34 -8.29
CA ASP A 108 1.99 19.77 -8.53
C ASP A 108 3.47 20.04 -8.83
N LEU A 109 4.39 19.48 -8.03
CA LEU A 109 5.84 19.63 -8.24
C LEU A 109 6.31 19.07 -9.59
N MET A 110 5.68 18.00 -10.09
CA MET A 110 5.98 17.41 -11.39
C MET A 110 5.31 18.14 -12.56
N GLY A 111 4.51 19.18 -12.31
CA GLY A 111 3.77 19.92 -13.34
C GLY A 111 2.57 19.16 -13.91
N VAL A 112 2.14 18.07 -13.26
CA VAL A 112 0.94 17.32 -13.64
C VAL A 112 -0.29 18.00 -13.05
N GLY A 113 -0.22 18.41 -11.77
CA GLY A 113 -1.30 19.09 -11.04
C GLY A 113 -2.18 18.14 -10.21
N ALA A 114 -2.50 18.55 -8.99
CA ALA A 114 -3.31 17.79 -8.02
C ALA A 114 -4.71 17.42 -8.54
N GLN A 115 -5.27 18.20 -9.47
CA GLN A 115 -6.55 17.87 -10.12
C GLN A 115 -6.50 16.57 -10.94
N HIS A 116 -5.31 16.08 -11.27
CA HIS A 116 -5.09 14.82 -11.99
C HIS A 116 -4.77 13.64 -11.06
N SER A 117 -5.06 13.75 -9.75
CA SER A 117 -4.90 12.63 -8.81
C SER A 117 -5.76 11.40 -9.13
N GLY A 118 -6.74 11.53 -10.03
CA GLY A 118 -7.63 10.46 -10.46
C GLY A 118 -8.78 10.21 -9.49
N ASP A 119 -9.71 9.36 -9.91
CA ASP A 119 -10.84 8.90 -9.10
C ASP A 119 -10.39 7.87 -8.04
N ASN A 120 -11.23 7.62 -7.03
CA ASN A 120 -10.95 6.68 -5.94
C ASN A 120 -9.67 7.00 -5.16
N LEU A 121 -9.47 8.29 -4.84
CA LEU A 121 -8.28 8.82 -4.20
C LEU A 121 -8.09 8.32 -2.76
N ASP A 122 -9.18 8.12 -2.03
CA ASP A 122 -9.17 7.71 -0.62
C ASP A 122 -9.57 6.24 -0.42
N CYS A 123 -9.34 5.74 0.80
CA CYS A 123 -9.78 4.42 1.23
C CYS A 123 -10.66 4.44 2.48
N ALA A 124 -11.34 5.55 2.75
CA ALA A 124 -12.13 5.77 3.96
C ALA A 124 -13.17 4.67 4.19
N ASP A 125 -13.86 4.30 3.11
CA ASP A 125 -14.96 3.34 3.08
C ASP A 125 -14.55 1.95 2.58
N GLN A 126 -13.29 1.78 2.18
CA GLN A 126 -12.84 0.53 1.59
C GLN A 126 -12.60 -0.52 2.67
N VAL A 127 -13.15 -1.72 2.48
CA VAL A 127 -12.81 -2.84 3.37
C VAL A 127 -11.33 -3.21 3.14
N PRO A 128 -10.50 -3.32 4.19
CA PRO A 128 -9.10 -3.69 4.06
C PRO A 128 -8.89 -5.01 3.33
N PHE A 129 -7.85 -5.10 2.50
CA PHE A 129 -7.49 -6.36 1.82
C PHE A 129 -7.07 -7.46 2.80
N ASN A 130 -6.39 -7.06 3.88
CA ASN A 130 -5.81 -7.93 4.90
C ASN A 130 -6.13 -7.36 6.29
N PRO A 131 -7.40 -7.39 6.74
CA PRO A 131 -7.76 -6.88 8.06
C PRO A 131 -7.04 -7.68 9.14
N SER A 132 -6.51 -7.01 10.15
CA SER A 132 -6.11 -7.64 11.41
C SER A 132 -7.31 -8.39 11.95
N SER A 133 -7.16 -9.66 12.32
CA SER A 133 -8.22 -10.37 13.02
C SER A 133 -8.61 -9.56 14.25
N LYS A 134 -9.84 -9.04 14.30
CA LYS A 134 -10.47 -8.80 15.60
C LYS A 134 -10.63 -10.19 16.22
N SER A 135 -10.11 -10.39 17.44
CA SER A 135 -10.66 -11.47 18.26
C SER A 135 -12.18 -11.30 18.25
N PRO A 136 -12.97 -12.35 18.00
CA PRO A 136 -14.37 -12.30 18.35
C PRO A 136 -14.42 -12.07 19.87
N ASP A 137 -15.18 -11.06 20.27
CA ASP A 137 -15.48 -10.65 21.65
C ASP A 137 -14.47 -9.71 22.34
N SER A 138 -14.87 -8.44 22.40
CA SER A 138 -14.59 -7.48 23.48
C SER A 138 -15.85 -6.68 23.73
#